data_AF-A0A932R6P8-F1
#
_entry.id   AF-A0A932R6P8-F1
#
_cell.length_a   1.000
_cell.length_b   1.000
_cell.length_c   1.000
_cell.angle_alpha   90.00
_cell.angle_beta   90.00
_cell.angle_gamma   90.00
#
_symmetry.space_group_name_H-M   'P 1'
#
loop_
_entity.id
_entity.type
_entity.pdbx_description
1 polymer ?
#
loop_
_entity_poly.entity_id
_entity_poly.type
_entity_poly.pdbx_seq_one_letter_code
_entity_poly.pdbx_strand_id
1 'polypeptide(L)'
;MKFQIIAGELCLDFINTLDNRPVPERRQELLPSYEDLAEWATQAGAIHPAQRATLLREAESHPKEAAAVRAKAIDLRECLCRIVTDLARNRRASEDDLQ
;
A
#
# COMPACT_ATOMS: atom_id res chain seq x y z
N MET A 1 2.59 -12.13 8.69
CA MET A 1 3.95 -11.58 8.57
C MET A 1 4.01 -10.26 9.34
N LYS A 2 5.17 -9.84 9.87
CA LYS A 2 5.30 -8.52 10.51
C LYS A 2 5.93 -7.56 9.50
N PHE A 3 5.25 -6.47 9.17
CA PHE A 3 5.77 -5.45 8.25
C PHE A 3 6.76 -4.55 9.00
N GLN A 4 7.79 -4.09 8.30
CA GLN A 4 8.70 -3.09 8.84
C GLN A 4 8.13 -1.70 8.55
N ILE A 5 7.73 -1.00 9.60
CA ILE A 5 7.27 0.40 9.55
C ILE A 5 8.47 1.23 9.98
N ILE A 6 9.20 1.79 9.01
CA ILE A 6 10.56 2.33 9.19
C ILE A 6 10.57 3.85 9.00
N ALA A 7 9.74 4.38 8.09
CA ALA A 7 9.78 5.78 7.72
C ALA A 7 9.10 6.69 8.76
N GLY A 8 8.11 6.17 9.49
CA GLY A 8 7.34 6.91 10.49
C GLY A 8 6.17 7.72 9.89
N GLU A 9 6.13 7.83 8.56
CA GLU A 9 5.04 8.44 7.79
C GLU A 9 4.31 7.36 7.00
N LEU A 10 2.99 7.28 7.19
CA LEU A 10 2.15 6.22 6.65
C LEU A 10 2.29 6.05 5.13
N CYS A 11 2.42 7.15 4.39
CA CYS A 11 2.57 7.12 2.93
C CYS A 11 3.90 6.50 2.49
N LEU A 12 5.00 6.78 3.21
CA LEU A 12 6.32 6.22 2.92
C LEU A 12 6.38 4.73 3.27
N ASP A 13 5.81 4.36 4.42
CA ASP A 13 5.70 2.95 4.81
C ASP A 13 4.81 2.17 3.83
N PHE A 14 3.80 2.81 3.23
CA PHE A 14 2.97 2.19 2.20
C PHE A 14 3.72 1.97 0.89
N ILE A 15 4.47 2.97 0.41
CA ILE A 15 5.31 2.85 -0.80
C ILE A 15 6.29 1.67 -0.67
N ASN A 16 6.83 1.48 0.54
CA ASN A 16 7.79 0.43 0.87
C ASN A 16 7.18 -0.98 0.96
N THR A 17 5.87 -1.14 0.75
CA THR A 17 5.26 -2.47 0.61
C THR A 17 5.55 -3.15 -0.74
N LEU A 18 6.11 -2.42 -1.70
CA LEU A 18 6.86 -3.01 -2.80
C LEU A 18 8.35 -2.98 -2.42
N ASP A 19 8.80 -4.03 -1.78
CA ASP A 19 10.16 -4.11 -1.25
C ASP A 19 11.18 -4.35 -2.38
N ASN A 20 12.43 -3.97 -2.15
CA ASN A 20 13.53 -4.04 -3.11
C ASN A 20 13.21 -3.40 -4.48
N ARG A 21 12.29 -2.41 -4.49
CA ARG A 21 11.81 -1.70 -5.69
C ARG A 21 12.91 -1.30 -6.69
N PRO A 22 14.10 -0.78 -6.27
CA PRO A 22 15.16 -0.37 -7.20
C PRO A 22 15.86 -1.51 -7.94
N VAL A 23 15.75 -2.76 -7.46
CA VAL A 23 16.42 -3.94 -8.04
C VAL A 23 15.35 -4.89 -8.59
N PRO A 24 15.04 -4.85 -9.90
CA PRO A 24 13.90 -5.57 -10.47
C PRO A 24 13.86 -7.07 -10.13
N GLU A 25 15.01 -7.74 -10.11
CA GLU A 25 15.12 -9.19 -9.86
C GLU A 25 14.91 -9.56 -8.39
N ARG A 26 14.99 -8.59 -7.48
CA ARG A 26 14.79 -8.77 -6.04
C ARG A 26 13.47 -8.18 -5.55
N ARG A 27 12.75 -7.48 -6.43
CA ARG A 27 11.50 -6.81 -6.12
C ARG A 27 10.49 -7.80 -5.53
N GLN A 28 9.86 -7.42 -4.43
CA GLN A 28 8.92 -8.26 -3.73
C GLN A 28 7.62 -7.51 -3.46
N GLU A 29 6.50 -8.04 -3.95
CA GLU A 29 5.17 -7.56 -3.58
C GLU A 29 4.79 -8.11 -2.21
N LEU A 30 4.65 -7.24 -1.21
CA LEU A 30 4.27 -7.63 0.15
C LEU A 30 2.76 -7.60 0.38
N LEU A 31 1.98 -7.09 -0.57
CA LEU A 31 0.51 -7.06 -0.51
C LEU A 31 -0.11 -7.93 -1.61
N PRO A 32 0.15 -9.24 -1.71
CA PRO A 32 -0.39 -10.07 -2.79
C PRO A 32 -1.90 -10.30 -2.70
N SER A 33 -2.51 -10.07 -1.53
CA SER A 33 -3.94 -10.25 -1.29
C SER A 33 -4.58 -9.07 -0.53
N TYR A 34 -5.92 -9.05 -0.42
CA TYR A 34 -6.63 -8.03 0.34
C TYR A 34 -6.40 -8.22 1.85
N GLU A 35 -6.24 -9.46 2.26
CA GLU A 35 -5.88 -9.88 3.61
C GLU A 35 -4.53 -9.28 4.02
N ASP A 36 -3.54 -9.34 3.13
CA ASP A 36 -2.22 -8.73 3.38
C ASP A 36 -2.30 -7.20 3.45
N LEU A 37 -3.13 -6.57 2.61
CA LEU A 37 -3.41 -5.12 2.69
C LEU A 37 -4.05 -4.73 4.02
N ALA A 38 -5.05 -5.48 4.47
CA ALA A 38 -5.73 -5.23 5.75
C ALA A 38 -4.80 -5.48 6.95
N GLU A 39 -3.95 -6.50 6.86
CA GLU A 39 -2.93 -6.80 7.88
C GLU A 39 -1.89 -5.68 7.96
N TRP A 40 -1.35 -5.24 6.82
CA TRP A 40 -0.43 -4.11 6.75
C TRP A 40 -1.06 -2.84 7.30
N ALA A 41 -2.28 -2.50 6.85
CA ALA A 41 -2.99 -1.29 7.28
C ALA A 41 -3.25 -1.28 8.78
N THR A 42 -3.49 -2.45 9.38
CA THR A 42 -3.64 -2.58 10.83
C THR A 42 -2.31 -2.35 11.55
N GLN A 43 -1.23 -2.97 11.07
CA GLN A 43 0.11 -2.82 11.67
C GLN A 43 0.67 -1.41 11.53
N ALA A 44 0.34 -0.72 10.43
CA ALA A 44 0.68 0.67 10.18
C ALA A 44 -0.23 1.67 10.93
N GLY A 45 -1.28 1.20 11.63
CA GLY A 45 -2.21 2.04 12.38
C GLY A 45 -3.23 2.80 11.53
N ALA A 46 -3.34 2.50 10.23
CA ALA A 46 -4.33 3.10 9.33
C ALA A 46 -5.76 2.63 9.62
N ILE A 47 -5.92 1.41 10.14
CA ILE A 47 -7.21 0.87 10.60
C ILE A 47 -7.07 0.21 11.96
N HIS A 48 -8.16 0.19 12.73
CA HIS A 48 -8.22 -0.49 14.01
C HIS A 48 -8.36 -2.02 13.83
N PRO A 49 -7.79 -2.87 14.71
CA PRO A 49 -7.92 -4.33 14.62
C PRO A 49 -9.37 -4.85 14.56
N ALA A 50 -10.29 -4.15 15.21
CA ALA A 50 -11.73 -4.47 15.16
C ALA A 50 -12.34 -4.23 13.75
N GLN A 51 -11.86 -3.20 13.04
CA GLN A 51 -12.27 -2.93 11.66
C GLN A 51 -11.72 -4.03 10.73
N ARG A 52 -10.45 -4.43 10.91
CA ARG A 52 -9.86 -5.54 10.14
C ARG A 52 -10.73 -6.79 10.18
N ALA A 53 -11.15 -7.23 11.36
CA ALA A 53 -11.98 -8.44 11.49
C ALA A 53 -13.34 -8.35 10.77
N THR A 54 -13.91 -7.15 10.65
CA THR A 54 -15.16 -6.94 9.91
C THR A 54 -14.90 -6.93 8.41
N LEU A 55 -13.87 -6.19 7.96
CA LEU A 55 -13.48 -6.12 6.56
C LEU A 55 -13.09 -7.49 5.98
N LEU A 56 -12.42 -8.35 6.76
CA LEU A 56 -12.08 -9.70 6.31
C LEU A 56 -13.31 -10.58 6.10
N ARG A 57 -14.31 -10.52 7.02
CA ARG A 57 -15.58 -11.25 6.84
C ARG A 57 -16.37 -10.75 5.63
N GLU A 58 -16.35 -9.43 5.38
CA GLU A 58 -16.98 -8.85 4.20
C GLU A 58 -16.27 -9.30 2.92
N ALA A 59 -14.94 -9.37 2.92
CA ALA A 59 -14.13 -9.82 1.79
C ALA A 59 -14.40 -11.29 1.42
N GLU A 60 -14.66 -12.17 2.40
CA GLU A 60 -15.07 -13.56 2.15
C GLU A 60 -16.39 -13.63 1.36
N SER A 61 -17.32 -12.72 1.63
CA SER A 61 -18.61 -12.64 0.95
C SER A 61 -18.51 -11.90 -0.40
N HIS A 62 -17.53 -11.01 -0.56
CA HIS A 62 -17.36 -10.14 -1.73
C HIS A 62 -15.93 -10.17 -2.29
N PRO A 63 -15.41 -11.34 -2.71
CA PRO A 63 -13.99 -11.48 -3.08
C PRO A 63 -13.58 -10.63 -4.29
N LYS A 64 -14.51 -10.38 -5.23
CA LYS A 64 -14.25 -9.51 -6.38
C LYS A 64 -14.08 -8.05 -5.97
N GLU A 65 -14.85 -7.59 -5.00
CA GLU A 65 -14.76 -6.23 -4.47
C GLU A 65 -13.48 -6.05 -3.67
N ALA A 66 -13.13 -7.01 -2.81
CA ALA A 66 -11.87 -7.03 -2.09
C ALA A 66 -10.65 -6.94 -3.04
N ALA A 67 -10.66 -7.73 -4.12
CA ALA A 67 -9.63 -7.66 -5.15
C ALA A 67 -9.57 -6.29 -5.85
N ALA A 68 -10.72 -5.67 -6.12
CA ALA A 68 -10.79 -4.35 -6.72
C ALA A 68 -10.28 -3.24 -5.78
N VAL A 69 -10.59 -3.31 -4.48
CA VAL A 69 -10.05 -2.39 -3.47
C VAL A 69 -8.53 -2.54 -3.37
N ARG A 70 -8.03 -3.78 -3.36
CA ARG A 70 -6.59 -4.01 -3.39
C ARG A 70 -5.94 -3.40 -4.63
N ALA A 71 -6.52 -3.59 -5.82
CA ALA A 71 -5.99 -3.00 -7.05
C ALA A 71 -5.90 -1.46 -6.95
N LYS A 72 -6.96 -0.81 -6.48
CA LYS A 72 -6.97 0.64 -6.24
C LYS A 72 -5.90 1.08 -5.24
N ALA A 73 -5.68 0.31 -4.17
CA ALA A 73 -4.64 0.60 -3.20
C ALA A 73 -3.23 0.51 -3.83
N ILE A 74 -3.00 -0.48 -4.70
CA ILE A 74 -1.75 -0.59 -5.46
C ILE A 74 -1.57 0.61 -6.40
N ASP A 75 -2.61 1.01 -7.12
CA ASP A 75 -2.56 2.19 -8.01
C ASP A 75 -2.18 3.47 -7.23
N LEU A 76 -2.82 3.66 -6.06
CA LEU A 76 -2.48 4.75 -5.14
C LEU A 76 -1.03 4.68 -4.66
N ARG A 77 -0.54 3.48 -4.31
CA ARG A 77 0.86 3.27 -3.90
C ARG A 77 1.84 3.71 -4.98
N GLU A 78 1.56 3.36 -6.23
CA GLU A 78 2.42 3.73 -7.36
C GLU A 78 2.36 5.23 -7.65
N CYS A 79 1.20 5.85 -7.49
CA CYS A 79 1.02 7.30 -7.57
C CYS A 79 1.86 8.03 -6.52
N LEU A 80 1.73 7.63 -5.25
CA LEU A 80 2.52 8.18 -4.15
C LEU A 80 4.02 7.99 -4.38
N CYS A 81 4.43 6.83 -4.90
CA CYS A 81 5.82 6.57 -5.22
C CYS A 81 6.36 7.57 -6.27
N ARG A 82 5.60 7.87 -7.33
CA ARG A 82 6.00 8.85 -8.35
C ARG A 82 6.16 10.24 -7.75
N ILE A 83 5.16 10.71 -7.01
CA ILE A 83 5.19 12.01 -6.32
C ILE A 83 6.43 12.13 -5.43
N VAL A 84 6.62 11.19 -4.50
CA VAL A 84 7.75 11.23 -3.54
C VAL A 84 9.08 11.16 -4.26
N THR A 85 9.18 10.35 -5.32
CA THR A 85 10.42 10.22 -6.10
C THR A 85 10.76 11.50 -6.86
N ASP A 86 9.76 12.18 -7.44
CA ASP A 86 9.98 13.44 -8.14
C ASP A 86 10.37 14.55 -7.17
N LEU A 87 9.69 14.66 -6.04
CA LEU A 87 10.05 15.60 -4.98
C LEU A 87 11.47 15.35 -4.46
N ALA A 88 11.86 14.08 -4.22
CA ALA A 88 13.21 13.73 -3.79
C ALA A 88 14.31 14.08 -4.83
N ARG A 89 13.92 14.24 -6.11
CA ARG A 89 14.80 14.68 -7.21
C ARG A 89 14.73 16.18 -7.49
N ASN A 90 14.08 16.96 -6.62
CA ASN A 90 13.80 18.39 -6.82
C ASN A 90 13.03 18.67 -8.12
N ARG A 91 12.14 17.75 -8.53
CA ARG A 91 11.21 17.94 -9.64
C ARG A 91 9.81 18.22 -9.08
N ARG A 92 9.00 18.92 -9.86
CA ARG A 92 7.58 19.13 -9.53
C ARG A 92 6.83 17.84 -9.84
N ALA A 93 5.97 17.40 -8.92
CA ALA A 93 5.07 16.27 -9.16
C ALA A 93 4.13 16.59 -10.33
N SER A 94 3.78 15.56 -11.11
CA SER A 94 2.80 15.68 -12.18
C SER A 94 1.44 16.08 -11.63
N GLU A 95 0.71 16.96 -12.32
CA GLU A 95 -0.67 17.31 -11.94
C GLU A 95 -1.62 16.11 -12.08
N ASP A 96 -1.33 15.18 -12.99
CA ASP A 96 -2.09 13.93 -13.16
C ASP A 96 -1.99 13.01 -11.93
N ASP A 97 -0.95 13.15 -11.11
CA ASP A 97 -0.76 12.36 -9.88
C ASP A 97 -1.46 13.01 -8.66
N LEU A 98 -2.06 14.20 -8.81
CA LEU A 98 -2.72 14.96 -7.74
C LEU A 98 -4.26 14.94 -7.81
N GLN A 99 -4.84 14.19 -8.75
CA GLN A 99 -6.29 14.07 -8.96
C GLN A 99 -6.89 12.90 -8.17
#